data_AF-A0A5C4M1W7-F1
#
_entry.id   AF-A0A5C4M1W7-F1
#
_cell.length_a   1.000
_cell.length_b   1.000
_cell.length_c   1.000
_cell.angle_alpha   90.00
_cell.angle_beta   90.00
_cell.angle_gamma   90.00
#
_symmetry.space_group_name_H-M   'P 1'
#
loop_
_entity.id
_entity.type
_entity.pdbx_description
1 polymer ?
#
loop_
_entity_poly.entity_id
_entity_poly.type
_entity_poly.pdbx_seq_one_letter_code
_entity_poly.pdbx_strand_id
1 'polypeptide(L)'
;MSTVIESLPAEYRDVVTALLAERDPELLSALQVQERPTLDQQDEVIEVLADAFTEHLGPGQEPTEQGVLIDNALGAFLTRWPTEALSDD
;
A
#
# COMPACT_ATOMS: atom_id res chain seq x y z
N MET A 1 -15.51 2.50 13.00
CA MET A 1 -14.18 1.89 12.92
C MET A 1 -13.91 1.69 11.46
N SER A 2 -12.87 2.31 10.93
CA SER A 2 -12.48 2.16 9.53
C SER A 2 -11.29 1.24 9.50
N THR A 3 -11.34 0.26 8.61
CA THR A 3 -10.23 -0.68 8.41
C THR A 3 -9.02 0.03 7.81
N VAL A 4 -7.90 -0.66 7.68
CA VAL A 4 -6.71 -0.12 7.01
C VAL A 4 -7.04 0.33 5.59
N ILE A 5 -7.73 -0.52 4.82
CA ILE A 5 -8.12 -0.19 3.44
C ILE A 5 -9.12 0.98 3.39
N GLU A 6 -10.10 1.02 4.31
CA GLU A 6 -11.07 2.13 4.38
C GLU A 6 -10.47 3.45 4.88
N SER A 7 -9.35 3.40 5.60
CA SER A 7 -8.65 4.58 6.09
C SER A 7 -7.83 5.28 5.00
N LEU A 8 -7.60 4.62 3.86
CA LEU A 8 -6.95 5.24 2.71
C LEU A 8 -7.91 6.16 1.93
N PRO A 9 -7.39 7.26 1.33
CA PRO A 9 -8.12 8.06 0.36
C PRO A 9 -8.70 7.20 -0.78
N ALA A 10 -9.88 7.56 -1.27
CA ALA A 10 -10.58 6.76 -2.29
C ALA A 10 -9.73 6.50 -3.55
N GLU A 11 -8.99 7.51 -4.00
CA GLU A 11 -8.09 7.42 -5.17
C GLU A 11 -6.97 6.36 -5.00
N TYR A 12 -6.48 6.15 -3.78
CA TYR A 12 -5.43 5.16 -3.49
C TYR A 12 -6.01 3.82 -3.07
N ARG A 13 -7.21 3.81 -2.48
CA ARG A 13 -7.86 2.58 -2.02
C ARG A 13 -8.05 1.59 -3.15
N ASP A 14 -8.54 2.04 -4.30
CA ASP A 14 -8.76 1.19 -5.46
C ASP A 14 -7.45 0.59 -5.96
N VAL A 15 -6.37 1.39 -6.05
CA VAL A 15 -5.07 0.91 -6.54
C VAL A 15 -4.45 -0.10 -5.57
N VAL A 16 -4.46 0.19 -4.27
CA VAL A 16 -3.91 -0.69 -3.23
C VAL A 16 -4.70 -1.99 -3.15
N THR A 17 -6.03 -1.91 -3.20
CA THR A 17 -6.89 -3.09 -3.17
C THR A 17 -6.66 -3.98 -4.38
N ALA A 18 -6.56 -3.40 -5.58
CA ALA A 18 -6.31 -4.16 -6.79
C ALA A 18 -4.94 -4.85 -6.78
N LEU A 19 -3.89 -4.13 -6.39
CA LEU A 19 -2.53 -4.67 -6.32
C LEU A 19 -2.40 -5.79 -5.29
N LEU A 20 -2.97 -5.60 -4.10
CA LEU A 20 -2.98 -6.64 -3.08
C LEU A 20 -3.85 -7.83 -3.49
N ALA A 21 -5.02 -7.61 -4.10
CA ALA A 21 -5.84 -8.73 -4.58
C ALA A 21 -5.13 -9.60 -5.62
N GLU A 22 -4.26 -8.99 -6.45
CA GLU A 22 -3.48 -9.68 -7.48
C GLU A 22 -2.23 -10.38 -6.92
N ARG A 23 -1.47 -9.70 -6.05
CA ARG A 23 -0.16 -10.16 -5.56
C ARG A 23 -0.23 -10.87 -4.21
N ASP A 24 -1.05 -10.39 -3.29
CA ASP A 24 -1.17 -10.91 -1.92
C ASP A 24 -2.62 -10.80 -1.36
N PRO A 25 -3.52 -11.73 -1.75
CA PRO A 25 -4.92 -11.68 -1.34
C PRO A 25 -5.11 -12.01 0.16
N GLU A 26 -4.15 -12.67 0.80
CA GLU A 26 -4.18 -12.96 2.24
C GLU A 26 -3.92 -11.67 3.03
N LEU A 27 -2.90 -10.90 2.65
CA LEU A 27 -2.61 -9.59 3.20
C LEU A 27 -3.79 -8.62 3.01
N LEU A 28 -4.42 -8.61 1.82
CA LEU A 28 -5.64 -7.81 1.60
C LEU A 28 -6.73 -8.17 2.61
N SER A 29 -6.99 -9.47 2.79
CA SER A 29 -8.03 -9.97 3.69
C SER A 29 -7.77 -9.55 5.14
N ALA A 30 -6.50 -9.58 5.58
CA ALA A 30 -6.11 -9.10 6.91
C ALA A 30 -6.34 -7.58 7.06
N LEU A 31 -5.90 -6.78 6.09
CA LEU A 31 -6.02 -5.32 6.11
C LEU A 31 -7.47 -4.83 6.04
N GLN A 32 -8.38 -5.65 5.52
CA GLN A 32 -9.81 -5.36 5.45
C GLN A 32 -10.58 -5.61 6.75
N VAL A 33 -9.97 -6.21 7.77
CA VAL A 33 -10.65 -6.51 9.04
C VAL A 33 -10.03 -5.80 10.26
N GLN A 34 -8.82 -5.27 10.10
CA GLN A 34 -8.08 -4.59 11.16
C GLN A 34 -8.09 -3.06 10.98
N GLU A 35 -8.02 -2.32 12.08
CA GLU A 35 -7.98 -0.84 12.07
C GLU A 35 -6.56 -0.27 11.89
N ARG A 36 -5.55 -1.10 12.14
CA ARG A 36 -4.12 -0.75 12.05
C ARG A 36 -3.33 -1.96 11.52
N PRO A 37 -2.36 -1.77 10.61
CA PRO A 37 -1.45 -2.84 10.21
C PRO A 37 -0.44 -3.16 11.32
N THR A 38 0.15 -4.35 11.26
CA THR A 38 1.38 -4.68 11.99
C THR A 38 2.61 -4.18 11.22
N LEU A 39 3.79 -4.23 11.84
CA LEU A 39 5.05 -3.94 11.16
C LEU A 39 5.29 -4.88 9.98
N ASP A 40 5.17 -6.19 10.18
CA ASP A 40 5.31 -7.17 9.09
C ASP A 40 4.36 -6.87 7.93
N GLN A 41 3.09 -6.57 8.21
CA GLN A 41 2.12 -6.23 7.16
C GLN A 41 2.44 -4.91 6.46
N GLN A 42 3.06 -3.96 7.16
CA GLN A 42 3.55 -2.74 6.53
C GLN A 42 4.69 -3.06 5.56
N ASP A 43 5.67 -3.87 5.97
CA ASP A 43 6.75 -4.31 5.11
C ASP A 43 6.22 -5.06 3.88
N GLU A 44 5.26 -5.98 4.05
CA GLU A 44 4.63 -6.69 2.93
C GLU A 44 3.89 -5.73 1.97
N VAL A 45 3.17 -4.72 2.48
CA VAL A 45 2.56 -3.69 1.64
C VAL A 45 3.61 -2.90 0.86
N ILE A 46 4.73 -2.52 1.50
CA ILE A 46 5.83 -1.82 0.85
C ILE A 46 6.38 -2.68 -0.30
N GLU A 47 6.63 -3.97 -0.05
CA GLU A 47 7.14 -4.88 -1.07
C GLU A 47 6.19 -5.01 -2.26
N VAL A 48 4.90 -5.23 -2.02
CA VAL A 48 3.89 -5.37 -3.09
C VAL A 48 3.79 -4.12 -3.95
N LEU A 49 3.75 -2.94 -3.32
CA LEU A 49 3.63 -1.67 -4.06
C LEU A 49 4.94 -1.30 -4.75
N ALA A 50 6.10 -1.59 -4.15
CA ALA A 50 7.40 -1.35 -4.77
C ALA A 50 7.61 -2.23 -6.00
N ASP A 51 7.26 -3.52 -5.93
CA ASP A 51 7.30 -4.44 -7.07
C ASP A 51 6.44 -3.92 -8.23
N ALA A 52 5.18 -3.60 -7.94
CA ALA A 52 4.26 -3.03 -8.92
C ALA A 52 4.76 -1.68 -9.50
N PHE A 53 5.36 -0.82 -8.67
CA PHE A 53 5.97 0.42 -9.12
C PHE A 53 7.08 0.17 -10.14
N THR A 54 7.94 -0.84 -9.90
CA THR A 54 9.05 -1.14 -10.82
C THR A 54 8.59 -1.60 -12.20
N GLU A 55 7.43 -2.27 -12.29
CA GLU A 55 6.82 -2.67 -13.57
C GLU A 55 6.22 -1.50 -14.34
N HIS A 56 5.93 -0.40 -13.64
CA HIS A 56 5.38 0.82 -14.21
C HIS A 56 6.43 1.90 -14.49
N LEU A 57 7.71 1.52 -14.50
CA LEU A 57 8.82 2.38 -14.94
C LEU A 57 8.93 2.39 -16.47
N GLY A 58 8.85 3.58 -17.05
CA GLY A 58 9.02 3.85 -18.47
C GLY A 58 10.50 3.92 -18.90
N PRO A 59 10.75 4.22 -20.19
CA PRO A 59 12.12 4.41 -20.69
C PRO A 59 12.80 5.55 -19.92
N GLY A 60 13.98 5.28 -19.35
CA GLY A 60 14.70 6.24 -18.52
C GLY A 60 14.42 6.13 -17.01
N GLN A 61 13.71 5.08 -16.57
CA GLN A 61 13.27 4.90 -15.18
C GLN A 61 12.33 5.99 -14.67
N GLU A 62 11.67 6.72 -15.58
CA GLU A 62 10.62 7.65 -15.21
C GLU A 62 9.32 6.87 -14.96
N PRO A 63 8.65 7.06 -13.81
CA PRO A 63 7.39 6.38 -13.55
C PRO A 63 6.32 6.86 -14.54
N THR A 64 5.55 5.91 -15.06
CA THR A 64 4.31 6.20 -15.80
C THR A 64 3.28 6.84 -14.88
N GLU A 65 2.15 7.33 -15.43
CA GLU A 65 1.04 7.85 -14.62
C GLU A 65 0.59 6.85 -13.54
N GLN A 66 0.59 5.55 -13.88
CA GLN A 66 0.28 4.49 -12.93
C GLN A 66 1.37 4.31 -11.87
N GLY A 67 2.65 4.40 -12.25
CA GLY A 67 3.76 4.36 -11.30
C GLY A 67 3.68 5.50 -10.28
N VAL A 68 3.36 6.72 -10.73
CA VAL A 68 3.14 7.88 -9.84
C VAL A 68 1.97 7.64 -8.89
N LEU A 69 0.87 7.05 -9.37
CA LEU A 69 -0.27 6.71 -8.52
C LEU A 69 0.10 5.71 -7.42
N ILE A 70 0.90 4.70 -7.75
CA ILE A 70 1.36 3.67 -6.80
C ILE A 70 2.30 4.28 -5.76
N ASP A 71 3.24 5.13 -6.18
CA ASP A 71 4.16 5.83 -5.27
C ASP A 71 3.39 6.75 -4.30
N ASN A 72 2.43 7.52 -4.81
CA ASN A 72 1.57 8.36 -3.98
C ASN A 72 0.72 7.52 -2.99
N ALA A 73 0.21 6.37 -3.43
CA ALA A 73 -0.54 5.46 -2.57
C ALA A 73 0.34 4.90 -1.43
N LEU A 74 1.59 4.52 -1.74
CA LEU A 74 2.57 4.09 -0.75
C LEU A 74 2.87 5.21 0.25
N GLY A 75 3.13 6.42 -0.25
CA GLY A 75 3.37 7.60 0.59
C GLY A 75 2.19 7.92 1.51
N ALA A 76 0.96 7.82 1.02
CA ALA A 76 -0.24 8.01 1.83
C ALA A 76 -0.41 6.93 2.91
N PHE A 77 -0.10 5.67 2.58
CA PHE A 77 -0.12 4.57 3.54
C PHE A 77 0.90 4.79 4.67
N LEU A 78 2.16 5.08 4.34
CA LEU A 78 3.23 5.30 5.32
C LEU A 78 3.03 6.58 6.14
N THR A 79 2.42 7.61 5.56
CA THR A 79 2.05 8.84 6.30
C THR A 79 0.98 8.55 7.35
N ARG A 80 0.04 7.65 7.05
CA ARG A 80 -1.04 7.30 7.98
C ARG A 80 -0.56 6.34 9.08
N TRP A 81 0.30 5.39 8.73
CA TRP A 81 0.89 4.44 9.66
C TRP A 81 2.42 4.50 9.57
N PRO A 82 3.06 5.50 10.20
CA PRO A 82 4.51 5.56 10.21
C PRO A 82 5.07 4.40 11.04
N THR A 83 6.23 3.85 10.64
CA THR A 83 6.89 2.73 11.31
C THR A 83 7.09 2.98 12.81
N GLU A 84 7.42 4.21 13.20
CA GLU A 84 7.56 4.62 14.60
C GLU A 84 6.26 4.42 15.42
N ALA A 85 5.09 4.62 14.81
CA ALA A 85 3.79 4.43 15.46
C ALA A 85 3.34 2.96 15.51
N LEU A 86 3.98 2.08 14.74
CA LEU A 86 3.70 0.63 14.72
C LEU A 86 4.67 -0.15 15.61
N SER A 87 5.81 0.45 15.97
CA SER A 87 6.88 -0.18 16.76
C SER A 87 6.67 -0.11 18.27
N ASP A 88 5.71 0.69 18.75
CA ASP A 88 5.45 0.96 20.18
C ASP A 88 4.32 0.09 20.78
N ASP A 89 3.96 -1.03 20.13
CA ASP A 89 2.87 -1.94 20.55
C ASP A 89 3.39 -3.28 21.14
#